data_AF-A0A259K174-F1
#
_entry.id   AF-A0A259K174-F1
#
_cell.length_a   1.000
_cell.length_b   1.000
_cell.length_c   1.000
_cell.angle_alpha   90.00
_cell.angle_beta   90.00
_cell.angle_gamma   90.00
#
_symmetry.space_group_name_H-M   'P 1'
#
loop_
_entity.id
_entity.type
_entity.pdbx_description
1 polymer ?
#
loop_
_entity_poly.entity_id
_entity_poly.type
_entity_poly.pdbx_seq_one_letter_code
_entity_poly.pdbx_strand_id
1 'polypeptide(L)'
;MSDDADDDPADRYDNGFDEPDFDEPIADPAIRAGYREALGRFIMAHNEVDFWMTGILSKAVRMIAPDGSLANLALGDFATRATNLQLLMHTAPHLALGNVGDGRLHELNGTRNVLAHSHFDQDPWDGTFEIVKARHRTLSEKRLNNLNAESINKGAEELERIASHMSAVFDFIDHPVPSEYLTQWPIVLKSRELWEMMVEEAAKEKTSDGSATPEQS
;
A
#
# COMPACT_ATOMS: atom_id res chain seq x y z
N MET A 1 -8.25 -47.36 64.80
CA MET A 1 -7.81 -45.98 64.51
C MET A 1 -6.32 -46.11 64.22
N SER A 2 -5.99 -46.49 62.98
CA SER A 2 -5.74 -45.58 61.83
C SER A 2 -4.38 -44.89 62.01
N ASP A 3 -3.40 -44.89 61.11
CA ASP A 3 -3.18 -45.40 59.75
C ASP A 3 -1.64 -45.51 59.64
N ASP A 4 -1.08 -46.57 59.06
CA ASP A 4 -0.42 -46.60 57.75
C ASP A 4 0.26 -45.29 57.28
N ALA A 5 1.57 -45.36 57.03
CA ALA A 5 2.24 -45.03 55.76
C ALA A 5 3.68 -44.52 55.97
N ASP A 6 4.63 -45.40 55.65
CA ASP A 6 5.71 -45.16 54.69
C ASP A 6 6.48 -43.83 54.76
N ASP A 7 7.59 -43.87 55.49
CA ASP A 7 8.75 -43.01 55.31
C ASP A 7 9.50 -43.47 54.03
N ASP A 8 8.97 -43.07 52.87
CA ASP A 8 9.59 -43.31 51.56
C ASP A 8 10.63 -42.22 51.28
N PRO A 9 11.94 -42.52 51.22
CA PRO A 9 12.99 -41.54 50.96
C PRO A 9 13.09 -41.21 49.46
N ALA A 10 11.95 -40.98 48.80
CA ALA A 10 11.86 -40.58 47.39
C ALA A 10 12.05 -39.05 47.19
N ASP A 11 12.10 -38.25 48.26
CA ASP A 11 12.32 -36.80 48.22
C ASP A 11 13.80 -36.40 48.01
N ARG A 12 14.54 -37.17 47.20
CA ARG A 12 15.95 -36.89 46.84
C ARG A 12 16.18 -36.38 45.43
N TYR A 13 15.12 -35.94 44.76
CA TYR A 13 15.24 -35.23 43.49
C TYR A 13 14.51 -33.89 43.56
N ASP A 14 14.99 -33.01 44.45
CA ASP A 14 14.98 -31.58 44.16
C ASP A 14 16.01 -31.32 43.06
N ASN A 15 15.67 -31.79 41.85
CA ASN A 15 16.28 -31.34 40.62
C ASN A 15 15.69 -29.95 40.35
N GLY A 16 16.14 -28.97 41.13
CA GLY A 16 16.14 -27.57 40.75
C GLY A 16 17.03 -27.42 39.52
N PHE A 17 16.57 -27.93 38.38
CA PHE A 17 16.88 -27.32 37.11
C PHE A 17 16.16 -25.98 37.17
N ASP A 18 16.89 -24.96 37.61
CA ASP A 18 16.72 -23.63 37.05
C ASP A 18 16.84 -23.82 35.53
N GLU A 19 15.71 -24.11 34.87
CA GLU A 19 15.62 -23.91 33.43
C GLU A 19 16.06 -22.46 33.24
N PRO A 20 17.14 -22.21 32.48
CA PRO A 20 17.47 -20.84 32.16
C PRO A 20 16.22 -20.28 31.50
N ASP A 21 15.67 -19.21 32.06
CA ASP A 21 14.73 -18.36 31.35
C ASP A 21 15.47 -17.91 30.09
N PHE A 22 15.35 -18.68 29.00
CA PHE A 22 15.84 -18.35 27.67
C PHE A 22 14.93 -17.25 27.08
N ASP A 23 14.71 -16.19 27.86
CA ASP A 23 14.05 -14.95 27.48
C ASP A 23 14.99 -14.04 26.68
N GLU A 24 16.27 -14.43 26.52
CA GLU A 24 17.13 -13.81 25.52
C GLU A 24 16.71 -14.28 24.12
N PRO A 25 16.34 -13.36 23.21
CA PRO A 25 15.93 -13.74 21.88
C PRO A 25 17.12 -14.38 21.17
N ILE A 26 17.05 -15.71 20.99
CA ILE A 26 18.02 -16.63 20.35
C ILE A 26 18.09 -16.38 18.83
N ALA A 27 18.04 -15.12 18.42
CA ALA A 27 18.14 -14.74 17.04
C ALA A 27 19.60 -14.37 16.75
N ASP A 28 20.20 -15.00 15.74
CA ASP A 28 21.53 -14.63 15.24
C ASP A 28 21.55 -13.11 14.95
N PRO A 29 22.42 -12.34 15.62
CA PRO A 29 22.51 -10.89 15.42
C PRO A 29 22.70 -10.46 13.96
N ALA A 30 23.39 -11.26 13.14
CA ALA A 30 23.62 -10.97 11.73
C ALA A 30 22.33 -11.11 10.90
N ILE A 31 21.54 -12.16 11.17
CA ILE A 31 20.25 -12.39 10.50
C ILE A 31 19.26 -11.27 10.88
N ARG A 32 19.21 -10.91 12.17
CA ARG A 32 18.38 -9.79 12.65
C ARG A 32 18.81 -8.45 12.06
N ALA A 33 20.10 -8.24 11.80
CA ALA A 33 20.60 -7.04 11.12
C ALA A 33 20.15 -7.01 9.65
N GLY A 34 20.36 -8.11 8.91
CA GLY A 34 19.94 -8.21 7.50
C GLY A 34 18.43 -8.06 7.30
N TYR A 35 17.61 -8.62 8.18
CA TYR A 35 16.16 -8.40 8.16
C TYR A 35 15.79 -6.93 8.38
N ARG A 36 16.38 -6.26 9.38
CA ARG A 36 16.09 -4.85 9.67
C ARG A 36 16.49 -3.94 8.52
N GLU A 37 17.62 -4.21 7.88
CA GLU A 37 18.07 -3.47 6.69
C GLU A 37 17.10 -3.66 5.52
N ALA A 38 16.73 -4.90 5.20
CA ALA A 38 15.79 -5.20 4.13
C ALA A 38 14.41 -4.56 4.38
N LEU A 39 13.91 -4.64 5.61
CA LEU A 39 12.66 -3.99 6.02
C LEU A 39 12.73 -2.47 5.88
N GLY A 40 13.84 -1.86 6.33
CA GLY A 40 14.07 -0.42 6.21
C GLY A 40 14.07 0.02 4.75
N ARG A 41 14.79 -0.69 3.89
CA ARG A 41 14.83 -0.43 2.45
C ARG A 41 13.44 -0.54 1.81
N PHE A 42 12.69 -1.59 2.15
CA PHE A 42 11.32 -1.79 1.66
C PHE A 42 10.38 -0.65 2.06
N ILE A 43 10.42 -0.21 3.33
CA ILE A 43 9.58 0.90 3.81
C ILE A 43 9.94 2.21 3.11
N MET A 44 11.23 2.49 2.91
CA MET A 44 11.66 3.70 2.19
C MET A 44 11.16 3.70 0.74
N ALA A 45 11.33 2.59 0.02
CA ALA A 45 10.87 2.45 -1.35
C ALA A 45 9.33 2.57 -1.45
N HIS A 46 8.59 2.00 -0.48
CA HIS A 46 7.13 2.13 -0.42
C HIS A 46 6.68 3.58 -0.23
N ASN A 47 7.31 4.30 0.70
CA ASN A 47 7.02 5.72 0.94
C ASN A 47 7.34 6.59 -0.28
N GLU A 48 8.40 6.25 -1.02
CA GLU A 48 8.76 6.96 -2.25
C GLU A 48 7.70 6.75 -3.35
N VAL A 49 7.21 5.52 -3.53
CA VAL A 49 6.06 5.24 -4.41
C VAL A 49 4.84 6.05 -3.98
N ASP A 50 4.53 6.12 -2.67
CA ASP A 50 3.39 6.87 -2.17
C ASP A 50 3.50 8.38 -2.45
N PHE A 51 4.71 8.93 -2.28
CA PHE A 51 5.02 10.32 -2.61
C PHE A 51 4.74 10.60 -4.10
N TRP A 52 5.31 9.80 -4.99
CA TRP A 52 5.12 10.00 -6.43
C TRP A 52 3.69 9.79 -6.89
N MET A 53 3.01 8.76 -6.38
CA MET A 53 1.60 8.49 -6.66
C MET A 53 0.72 9.69 -6.27
N THR A 54 0.95 10.26 -5.07
CA THR A 54 0.23 11.46 -4.61
C THR A 54 0.49 12.65 -5.53
N GLY A 55 1.74 12.83 -5.97
CA GLY A 55 2.13 13.88 -6.91
C GLY A 55 1.44 13.72 -8.27
N ILE A 56 1.46 12.52 -8.84
CA ILE A 56 0.81 12.20 -10.13
C ILE A 56 -0.68 12.46 -10.05
N LEU A 57 -1.36 11.95 -9.02
CA LEU A 57 -2.80 12.16 -8.82
C LEU A 57 -3.13 13.65 -8.72
N SER A 58 -2.34 14.41 -7.95
CA SER A 58 -2.54 15.84 -7.77
C SER A 58 -2.41 16.61 -9.09
N LYS A 59 -1.41 16.28 -9.92
CA LYS A 59 -1.23 16.89 -11.25
C LYS A 59 -2.37 16.48 -12.20
N ALA A 60 -2.64 15.18 -12.30
CA ALA A 60 -3.69 14.62 -13.16
C ALA A 60 -5.06 15.26 -12.89
N VAL A 61 -5.44 15.34 -11.61
CA VAL A 61 -6.71 15.95 -11.17
C VAL A 61 -6.77 17.42 -11.53
N ARG A 62 -5.68 18.18 -11.33
CA ARG A 62 -5.63 19.60 -11.68
C ARG A 62 -5.74 19.84 -13.18
N MET A 63 -5.26 18.92 -14.01
CA MET A 63 -5.39 18.99 -15.46
C MET A 63 -6.80 18.68 -15.95
N ILE A 64 -7.46 17.68 -15.35
CA ILE A 64 -8.83 17.27 -15.72
C ILE A 64 -9.87 18.26 -15.20
N ALA A 65 -9.71 18.71 -13.95
CA ALA A 65 -10.65 19.56 -13.23
C ALA A 65 -9.91 20.72 -12.53
N PRO A 66 -9.55 21.78 -13.29
CA PRO A 66 -8.79 22.91 -12.75
C PRO A 66 -9.53 23.69 -11.66
N ASP A 67 -10.85 23.56 -11.60
CA ASP A 67 -11.73 24.15 -10.58
C ASP A 67 -11.59 23.47 -9.20
N GLY A 68 -10.86 22.35 -9.13
CA GLY A 68 -10.61 21.61 -7.90
C GLY A 68 -11.72 20.65 -7.50
N SER A 69 -12.75 20.47 -8.34
CA SER A 69 -13.88 19.56 -8.06
C SER A 69 -13.46 18.11 -7.80
N LEU A 70 -12.32 17.68 -8.34
CA LEU A 70 -11.76 16.34 -8.18
C LEU A 70 -10.58 16.24 -7.19
N ALA A 71 -10.27 17.30 -6.43
CA ALA A 71 -9.11 17.35 -5.51
C ALA A 71 -9.04 16.17 -4.52
N ASN A 72 -10.19 15.64 -4.12
CA ASN A 72 -10.29 14.51 -3.19
C ASN A 72 -9.72 13.19 -3.75
N LEU A 73 -9.57 13.04 -5.07
CA LEU A 73 -8.99 11.83 -5.67
C LEU A 73 -7.51 11.65 -5.33
N ALA A 74 -6.79 12.74 -5.02
CA ALA A 74 -5.40 12.69 -4.57
C ALA A 74 -5.24 12.42 -3.07
N LEU A 75 -6.35 12.34 -2.31
CA LEU A 75 -6.36 12.16 -0.86
C LEU A 75 -6.73 10.71 -0.48
N GLY A 76 -6.60 10.39 0.81
CA GLY A 76 -6.99 9.09 1.37
C GLY A 76 -5.80 8.26 1.86
N ASP A 77 -6.00 6.96 2.01
CA ASP A 77 -4.92 6.01 2.27
C ASP A 77 -4.25 5.54 0.96
N PHE A 78 -3.15 4.80 1.08
CA PHE A 78 -2.40 4.29 -0.07
C PHE A 78 -3.28 3.47 -1.01
N ALA A 79 -4.13 2.59 -0.47
CA ALA A 79 -4.99 1.72 -1.26
C ALA A 79 -6.03 2.51 -2.06
N THR A 80 -6.62 3.54 -1.45
CA THR A 80 -7.54 4.46 -2.11
C THR A 80 -6.85 5.21 -3.25
N ARG A 81 -5.66 5.77 -3.00
CA ARG A 81 -4.87 6.45 -4.03
C ARG A 81 -4.49 5.52 -5.19
N ALA A 82 -4.07 4.30 -4.91
CA ALA A 82 -3.73 3.31 -5.95
C ALA A 82 -4.95 2.97 -6.83
N THR A 83 -6.13 2.81 -6.20
CA THR A 83 -7.40 2.60 -6.92
C THR A 83 -7.76 3.82 -7.78
N ASN A 84 -7.64 5.03 -7.24
CA ASN A 84 -7.93 6.26 -7.97
C ASN A 84 -6.99 6.44 -9.17
N LEU A 85 -5.73 6.06 -9.02
CA LEU A 85 -4.75 6.09 -10.10
C LEU A 85 -5.13 5.12 -11.23
N GLN A 86 -5.54 3.89 -10.90
CA GLN A 86 -6.09 2.93 -11.87
C GLN A 86 -7.30 3.50 -12.61
N LEU A 87 -8.24 4.08 -11.87
CA LEU A 87 -9.43 4.69 -12.46
C LEU A 87 -9.07 5.82 -13.42
N LEU A 88 -8.12 6.67 -13.05
CA LEU A 88 -7.64 7.76 -13.92
C LEU A 88 -6.94 7.23 -15.17
N MET A 89 -6.17 6.15 -15.08
CA MET A 89 -5.58 5.50 -16.26
C MET A 89 -6.64 5.05 -17.27
N HIS A 90 -7.78 4.54 -16.80
CA HIS A 90 -8.85 4.07 -17.66
C HIS A 90 -9.77 5.18 -18.18
N THR A 91 -10.05 6.18 -17.34
CA THR A 91 -11.00 7.25 -17.66
C THR A 91 -10.35 8.44 -18.37
N ALA A 92 -9.05 8.67 -18.16
CA ALA A 92 -8.28 9.77 -18.73
C ALA A 92 -6.98 9.29 -19.41
N PRO A 93 -7.06 8.43 -20.45
CA PRO A 93 -5.88 7.88 -21.13
C PRO A 93 -4.99 8.95 -21.79
N HIS A 94 -5.52 10.15 -22.01
CA HIS A 94 -4.80 11.30 -22.56
C HIS A 94 -3.71 11.84 -21.65
N LEU A 95 -3.76 11.53 -20.36
CA LEU A 95 -2.70 11.86 -19.41
C LEU A 95 -1.44 10.99 -19.57
N ALA A 96 -1.51 9.96 -20.43
CA ALA A 96 -0.39 9.07 -20.73
C ALA A 96 0.30 8.50 -19.48
N LEU A 97 -0.49 8.17 -18.45
CA LEU A 97 -0.01 7.67 -17.15
C LEU A 97 0.67 6.29 -17.22
N GLY A 98 0.72 5.65 -18.40
CA GLY A 98 1.34 4.35 -18.61
C GLY A 98 0.71 3.27 -17.73
N ASN A 99 1.54 2.33 -17.26
CA ASN A 99 1.13 1.24 -16.36
C ASN A 99 1.44 1.54 -14.89
N VAL A 100 1.49 2.81 -14.50
CA VAL A 100 1.94 3.23 -13.16
C VAL A 100 1.01 2.73 -12.02
N GLY A 101 -0.26 2.49 -12.33
CA GLY A 101 -1.26 1.99 -11.38
C GLY A 101 -1.52 0.49 -11.44
N ASP A 102 -0.66 -0.35 -12.00
CA ASP A 102 -0.93 -1.80 -12.07
C ASP A 102 -1.27 -2.40 -10.67
N GLY A 103 -2.13 -3.43 -10.63
CA GLY A 103 -2.61 -4.11 -9.42
C GLY A 103 -1.51 -4.54 -8.43
N ARG A 104 -0.25 -4.58 -8.87
CA ARG A 104 0.93 -4.83 -8.06
C ARG A 104 1.11 -3.88 -6.89
N LEU A 105 0.66 -2.63 -6.99
CA LEU A 105 0.70 -1.68 -5.86
C LEU A 105 -0.12 -2.17 -4.67
N HIS A 106 -1.28 -2.80 -4.91
CA HIS A 106 -2.11 -3.37 -3.85
C HIS A 106 -1.45 -4.57 -3.18
N GLU A 107 -0.78 -5.41 -3.96
CA GLU A 107 -0.03 -6.57 -3.45
C GLU A 107 1.14 -6.12 -2.57
N LEU A 108 1.92 -5.14 -3.03
CA LEU A 108 3.06 -4.59 -2.28
C LEU A 108 2.62 -3.85 -1.00
N ASN A 109 1.48 -3.15 -1.03
CA ASN A 109 0.87 -2.59 0.16
C ASN A 109 0.38 -3.68 1.14
N GLY A 110 -0.12 -4.80 0.62
CA GLY A 110 -0.42 -6.00 1.41
C GLY A 110 0.83 -6.53 2.12
N THR A 111 1.95 -6.67 1.40
CA THR A 111 3.25 -7.06 1.98
C THR A 111 3.70 -6.07 3.05
N ARG A 112 3.59 -4.75 2.83
CA ARG A 112 3.90 -3.72 3.83
C ARG A 112 3.10 -3.93 5.12
N ASN A 113 1.80 -4.17 5.00
CA ASN A 113 0.93 -4.38 6.16
C ASN A 113 1.25 -5.67 6.91
N VAL A 114 1.64 -6.74 6.21
CA VAL A 114 2.15 -7.96 6.84
C VAL A 114 3.43 -7.66 7.61
N LEU A 115 4.42 -7.02 6.98
CA LEU A 115 5.70 -6.69 7.62
C LEU A 115 5.53 -5.76 8.83
N ALA A 116 4.60 -4.80 8.78
CA ALA A 116 4.36 -3.86 9.88
C ALA A 116 3.64 -4.46 11.10
N HIS A 117 2.94 -5.58 10.93
CA HIS A 117 2.07 -6.17 11.98
C HIS A 117 2.46 -7.59 12.37
N SER A 118 3.62 -8.07 11.93
CA SER A 118 4.10 -9.41 12.20
C SER A 118 5.34 -9.39 13.09
N HIS A 119 5.55 -10.48 13.81
CA HIS A 119 6.73 -10.70 14.63
C HIS A 119 7.77 -11.50 13.85
N PHE A 120 9.04 -11.13 14.04
CA PHE A 120 10.18 -11.89 13.55
C PHE A 120 10.38 -13.07 14.49
N ASP A 121 10.28 -14.28 13.96
CA ASP A 121 10.52 -15.54 14.68
C ASP A 121 11.67 -16.28 13.99
N GLN A 122 12.68 -16.68 14.75
CA GLN A 122 13.86 -17.35 14.22
C GLN A 122 13.96 -18.74 14.83
N ASP A 123 14.19 -19.73 13.96
CA ASP A 123 14.55 -21.07 14.39
C ASP A 123 16.00 -21.05 14.94
N PRO A 124 16.19 -21.43 16.22
CA PRO A 124 17.50 -21.44 16.86
C PRO A 124 18.50 -22.45 16.28
N TRP A 125 18.03 -23.46 15.56
CA TRP A 125 18.83 -24.63 15.18
C TRP A 125 19.29 -24.61 13.72
N ASP A 126 18.51 -24.04 12.82
CA ASP A 126 18.87 -23.96 11.39
C ASP A 126 19.12 -22.52 10.90
N GLY A 127 18.87 -21.51 11.73
CA GLY A 127 19.06 -20.10 11.39
C GLY A 127 18.05 -19.57 10.36
N THR A 128 16.98 -20.33 10.07
CA THR A 128 15.86 -19.82 9.28
C THR A 128 14.99 -18.90 10.12
N PHE A 129 14.30 -17.96 9.47
CA PHE A 129 13.36 -17.09 10.16
C PHE A 129 12.05 -16.97 9.38
N GLU A 130 10.93 -16.93 10.11
CA GLU A 130 9.59 -16.72 9.61
C GLU A 130 9.03 -15.40 10.17
N ILE A 131 8.14 -14.77 9.40
CA ILE A 131 7.42 -13.57 9.83
C ILE A 131 5.99 -13.99 10.19
N VAL A 132 5.71 -14.05 11.49
CA VAL A 132 4.46 -14.62 12.02
C VAL A 132 3.49 -13.49 12.40
N LYS A 133 2.26 -13.54 11.89
CA LYS A 133 1.21 -12.56 12.23
C LYS A 133 0.66 -12.84 13.63
N ALA A 134 0.67 -11.84 14.52
CA ALA A 134 0.31 -11.97 15.94
C ALA A 134 -1.14 -12.43 16.24
N ARG A 135 -2.01 -12.47 15.22
CA ARG A 135 -3.40 -12.97 15.34
C ARG A 135 -3.72 -13.88 14.16
N HIS A 136 -3.51 -15.18 14.33
CA HIS A 136 -4.43 -16.25 13.91
C HIS A 136 -3.84 -17.61 14.32
N ARG A 137 -4.19 -18.10 15.52
CA ARG A 137 -3.92 -19.49 15.94
C ARG A 137 -4.76 -20.53 15.18
N THR A 138 -5.71 -20.12 14.34
CA THR A 138 -6.76 -21.01 13.81
C THR A 138 -7.17 -20.81 12.35
N LEU A 139 -6.48 -20.01 11.53
CA LEU A 139 -6.77 -19.97 10.10
C LEU A 139 -5.53 -20.24 9.27
N SER A 140 -5.56 -21.38 8.58
CA SER A 140 -4.71 -21.78 7.46
C SER A 140 -4.91 -20.86 6.24
N GLU A 141 -4.86 -19.54 6.43
CA GLU A 141 -4.99 -18.58 5.34
C GLU A 141 -3.64 -18.01 5.01
N LYS A 142 -3.00 -18.64 4.00
CA LYS A 142 -1.75 -18.22 3.37
C LYS A 142 -0.71 -17.78 4.39
N ARG A 143 -0.10 -18.74 5.08
CA ARG A 143 1.32 -18.55 5.46
C ARG A 143 2.00 -18.06 4.20
N LEU A 144 2.52 -16.83 4.21
CA LEU A 144 3.48 -16.38 3.21
C LEU A 144 4.75 -17.17 3.52
N ASN A 145 4.70 -18.48 3.22
CA ASN A 145 5.86 -19.34 3.18
C ASN A 145 6.88 -18.55 2.35
N ASN A 146 8.06 -18.25 2.93
CA ASN A 146 9.21 -17.61 2.27
C ASN A 146 9.34 -16.07 2.35
N LEU A 147 8.72 -15.37 3.31
CA LEU A 147 9.10 -13.98 3.61
C LEU A 147 10.44 -13.92 4.37
N ASN A 148 11.54 -14.11 3.63
CA ASN A 148 12.92 -13.95 4.11
C ASN A 148 13.52 -12.60 3.64
N ALA A 149 14.72 -12.26 4.10
CA ALA A 149 15.38 -10.99 3.76
C ALA A 149 15.55 -10.81 2.24
N GLU A 150 15.82 -11.89 1.50
CA GLU A 150 15.94 -11.87 0.05
C GLU A 150 14.62 -11.48 -0.64
N SER A 151 13.49 -12.07 -0.20
CA SER A 151 12.17 -11.76 -0.74
C SER A 151 11.75 -10.31 -0.46
N ILE A 152 12.09 -9.78 0.71
CA ILE A 152 11.84 -8.38 1.08
C ILE A 152 12.69 -7.45 0.22
N ASN A 153 13.96 -7.78 0.02
CA ASN A 153 14.85 -7.03 -0.88
C ASN A 153 14.34 -7.02 -2.33
N LYS A 154 13.86 -8.16 -2.83
CA LYS A 154 13.22 -8.22 -4.17
C LYS A 154 11.99 -7.31 -4.25
N GLY A 155 11.15 -7.31 -3.22
CA GLY A 155 10.01 -6.40 -3.14
C GLY A 155 10.43 -4.93 -3.08
N ALA A 156 11.52 -4.61 -2.40
CA ALA A 156 12.07 -3.27 -2.33
C ALA A 156 12.63 -2.80 -3.70
N GLU A 157 13.39 -3.65 -4.39
CA GLU A 157 13.89 -3.37 -5.75
C GLU A 157 12.75 -3.14 -6.75
N GLU A 158 11.66 -3.89 -6.61
CA GLU A 158 10.47 -3.70 -7.42
C GLU A 158 9.80 -2.34 -7.14
N LEU A 159 9.64 -1.98 -5.86
CA LEU A 159 9.13 -0.66 -5.47
C LEU A 159 10.03 0.47 -5.97
N GLU A 160 11.35 0.32 -5.93
CA GLU A 160 12.32 1.30 -6.47
C GLU A 160 12.17 1.47 -7.99
N ARG A 161 11.95 0.39 -8.73
CA ARG A 161 11.66 0.46 -10.18
C ARG A 161 10.34 1.16 -10.46
N ILE A 162 9.31 0.84 -9.67
CA ILE A 162 8.00 1.51 -9.77
C ILE A 162 8.16 3.00 -9.46
N ALA A 163 8.82 3.37 -8.38
CA ALA A 163 9.09 4.76 -8.01
C ALA A 163 9.84 5.51 -9.11
N SER A 164 10.87 4.90 -9.69
CA SER A 164 11.62 5.47 -10.82
C SER A 164 10.72 5.73 -12.04
N HIS A 165 9.83 4.79 -12.35
CA HIS A 165 8.84 4.96 -13.42
C HIS A 165 7.81 6.06 -13.07
N MET A 166 7.32 6.10 -11.82
CA MET A 166 6.41 7.15 -11.36
C MET A 166 7.04 8.53 -11.44
N SER A 167 8.30 8.67 -11.04
CA SER A 167 9.07 9.92 -11.15
C SER A 167 9.15 10.39 -12.60
N ALA A 168 9.48 9.50 -13.53
CA ALA A 168 9.51 9.83 -14.96
C ALA A 168 8.13 10.25 -15.50
N VAL A 169 7.05 9.58 -15.08
CA VAL A 169 5.68 9.97 -15.44
C VAL A 169 5.29 11.31 -14.82
N PHE A 170 5.68 11.56 -13.57
CA PHE A 170 5.42 12.83 -12.89
C PHE A 170 6.10 14.02 -13.58
N ASP A 171 7.30 13.83 -14.13
CA ASP A 171 8.01 14.85 -14.90
C ASP A 171 7.37 15.05 -16.29
N PHE A 172 6.88 13.96 -16.90
CA PHE A 172 6.29 14.01 -18.23
C PHE A 172 4.84 14.52 -18.26
N ILE A 173 4.06 14.34 -17.19
CA ILE A 173 2.62 14.64 -17.19
C ILE A 173 2.32 16.13 -17.48
N ASP A 174 3.25 17.04 -17.18
CA ASP A 174 3.14 18.48 -17.50
C ASP A 174 3.36 18.79 -18.99
N HIS A 175 3.77 17.80 -19.79
CA HIS A 175 3.98 17.88 -21.23
C HIS A 175 2.82 17.18 -21.94
N PRO A 176 1.64 17.83 -22.02
CA PRO A 176 0.48 17.21 -22.65
C PRO A 176 0.84 16.81 -24.08
N VAL A 177 0.48 15.57 -24.43
CA VAL A 177 0.63 15.05 -25.78
C VAL A 177 -0.09 16.02 -26.75
N PRO A 178 0.59 16.57 -27.78
CA PRO A 178 -0.04 17.50 -28.70
C PRO A 178 -1.31 16.91 -29.30
N SER A 179 -2.37 17.71 -29.44
CA SER A 179 -3.69 17.28 -29.91
C SER A 179 -3.65 16.52 -31.24
N GLU A 180 -2.65 16.81 -32.07
CA GLU A 180 -2.32 16.13 -33.32
C GLU A 180 -2.11 14.62 -33.15
N TYR A 181 -1.48 14.20 -32.05
CA TYR A 181 -1.28 12.77 -31.71
C TYR A 181 -2.50 12.16 -30.99
N LEU A 182 -3.37 12.99 -30.42
CA LEU A 182 -4.63 12.56 -29.79
C LEU A 182 -5.73 12.25 -30.82
N THR A 183 -5.60 12.71 -32.06
CA THR A 183 -6.55 12.43 -33.16
C THR A 183 -6.66 10.94 -33.51
N GLN A 184 -5.66 10.14 -33.15
CA GLN A 184 -5.69 8.68 -33.34
C GLN A 184 -6.47 7.96 -32.23
N TRP A 185 -6.76 8.62 -31.10
CA TRP A 185 -7.42 8.04 -29.92
C TRP A 185 -8.77 8.74 -29.66
N PRO A 186 -9.85 8.30 -30.34
CA PRO A 186 -11.14 9.01 -30.40
C PRO A 186 -11.88 9.18 -29.06
N ILE A 187 -11.40 8.56 -27.98
CA ILE A 187 -11.97 8.66 -26.63
C ILE A 187 -11.49 9.93 -25.90
N VAL A 188 -10.32 10.46 -26.28
CA VAL A 188 -9.62 11.56 -25.57
C VAL A 188 -10.28 12.93 -25.79
N LEU A 189 -10.63 13.26 -27.03
CA LEU A 189 -11.30 14.53 -27.34
C LEU A 189 -12.68 14.61 -26.68
N LYS A 190 -13.36 13.47 -26.53
CA LYS A 190 -14.71 13.41 -25.97
C LYS A 190 -14.76 13.68 -24.47
N SER A 191 -13.74 13.34 -23.67
CA SER A 191 -13.81 13.51 -22.21
C SER A 191 -13.76 14.98 -21.78
N ARG A 192 -12.97 15.80 -22.46
CA ARG A 192 -12.90 17.25 -22.19
C ARG A 192 -14.17 17.96 -22.67
N GLU A 193 -14.64 17.63 -23.87
CA GLU A 193 -15.91 18.14 -24.39
C GLU A 193 -17.09 17.71 -23.50
N LEU A 194 -17.09 16.48 -22.96
CA LEU A 194 -18.07 16.02 -21.97
C LEU A 194 -18.03 16.82 -20.69
N TRP A 195 -16.83 17.12 -20.18
CA TRP A 195 -16.71 17.89 -18.94
C TRP A 195 -17.17 19.35 -19.16
N GLU A 196 -16.78 19.97 -20.27
CA GLU A 196 -17.27 21.30 -20.64
C GLU A 196 -18.80 21.32 -20.80
N MET A 197 -19.41 20.30 -21.42
CA MET A 197 -20.87 20.15 -21.51
C MET A 197 -21.56 19.95 -20.15
N MET A 198 -21.01 19.10 -19.28
CA MET A 198 -21.59 18.86 -17.95
C MET A 198 -21.49 20.10 -17.05
N VAL A 199 -20.41 20.88 -17.14
CA VAL A 199 -20.29 22.17 -16.44
C VAL A 199 -21.32 23.17 -16.97
N GLU A 200 -21.51 23.24 -18.29
CA GLU A 200 -22.55 24.10 -18.89
C GLU A 200 -23.96 23.70 -18.48
N GLU A 201 -24.28 22.40 -18.44
CA GLU A 201 -25.59 21.92 -17.98
C GLU A 201 -25.83 22.24 -16.51
N ALA A 202 -24.86 21.98 -15.64
CA ALA A 202 -24.96 22.32 -14.21
C ALA A 202 -25.10 23.84 -13.97
N ALA A 203 -24.50 24.67 -14.83
CA ALA A 203 -24.69 26.12 -14.80
C ALA A 203 -26.09 26.53 -15.25
N LYS A 204 -26.64 25.87 -16.29
CA LYS A 204 -28.00 26.11 -16.79
C LYS A 204 -29.06 25.74 -15.74
N GLU A 205 -28.91 24.61 -15.05
CA GLU A 205 -29.81 24.20 -13.96
C GLU A 205 -29.81 25.21 -12.80
N LYS A 206 -28.64 25.73 -12.42
CA LYS A 206 -28.55 26.78 -11.39
C LYS A 206 -29.21 28.09 -11.81
N THR A 207 -29.19 28.44 -13.11
CA THR A 207 -29.89 29.63 -13.61
C THR A 207 -31.39 29.43 -13.77
N SER A 208 -31.87 28.21 -14.06
CA SER A 208 -33.31 27.93 -14.11
C SER A 208 -33.95 27.97 -12.72
N ASP A 209 -33.26 27.48 -11.69
CA ASP A 209 -33.75 27.53 -10.30
C ASP A 209 -33.74 28.94 -9.69
N GLY A 210 -32.96 29.87 -10.25
CA GLY A 210 -32.95 31.29 -9.87
C GLY A 210 -33.98 32.17 -10.57
N SER A 211 -34.64 31.67 -11.62
CA SER A 211 -35.56 32.46 -12.47
C SER A 211 -37.05 32.38 -12.10
N ALA A 212 -37.39 31.70 -11.01
CA ALA A 212 -38.72 31.85 -10.39
C ALA A 212 -38.74 33.12 -9.50
N THR A 213 -38.81 34.29 -10.12
CA THR A 213 -39.11 35.60 -9.47
C THR A 213 -40.15 36.34 -10.34
N PRO A 214 -40.87 37.40 -9.91
CA PRO A 214 -41.24 37.91 -8.57
C PRO A 214 -42.74 38.39 -8.51
N GLU A 215 -43.09 39.12 -7.44
CA GLU A 215 -44.13 40.18 -7.33
C GLU A 215 -45.64 39.90 -7.04
N GLN A 216 -46.04 40.51 -5.91
CA GLN A 216 -47.21 41.36 -5.68
C GLN A 216 -48.64 40.77 -5.77
N SER A 217 -49.27 40.59 -4.60
CA SER A 217 -50.53 41.24 -4.19
C SER A 217 -50.73 41.11 -2.68
#